data_AF-A0AAD3D3X9-F1
#
_entry.id   AF-A0AAD3D3X9-F1
#
_cell.length_a   1.000
_cell.length_b   1.000
_cell.length_c   1.000
_cell.angle_alpha   90.00
_cell.angle_beta   90.00
_cell.angle_gamma   90.00
#
_symmetry.space_group_name_H-M   'P 1'
#
loop_
_entity.id
_entity.type
_entity.pdbx_description
1 polymer ?
#
loop_
_entity_poly.entity_id
_entity_poly.type
_entity_poly.pdbx_seq_one_letter_code
_entity_poly.pdbx_strand_id
1 'polypeptide(L)'
;MTKTPKRDPAFPNPNRSAFQMYQEEMADIFRERNPELSCEQLILYTETMFERMPFMEKCTWMSKAEDDRNRFMQEMEQYRPSSGYDMNGNLIEAVSPVKSKSEENSKSTPSRKGNRKDPRYPKRALSAYMLYQNHIRKEAKNDPSITFGEIATIASDKFKAMTEEERSEWVTKSKKDKERFDRELKKYKPSEGYDYNGNLIEKENGSGKKRKPRPLKDANSPKRAAGAYVFFANEMRPKLQEENPGVKFVDIGKILGEKWRSLTTEERAPFDKLSAEDKARYRREIKIYKEQRQEKSQSDEDSSQCARTESDDSIRGTHSRENSFSSIKSSQLKDEGFDSNVKTVVSHSI
;
A
#
# COMPACT_ATOMS: atom_id res chain seq x y z
N MET A 1 23.68 31.31 -26.05
CA MET A 1 22.92 30.13 -26.51
C MET A 1 21.71 29.98 -25.62
N THR A 2 20.52 30.33 -26.11
CA THR A 2 19.26 30.19 -25.38
C THR A 2 18.93 28.70 -25.27
N LYS A 3 18.76 28.19 -24.05
CA LYS A 3 18.36 26.79 -23.83
C LYS A 3 17.00 26.58 -24.47
N THR A 4 16.85 25.53 -25.28
CA THR A 4 15.54 25.15 -25.82
C THR A 4 14.59 24.84 -24.67
N PRO A 5 13.34 25.36 -24.69
CA PRO A 5 12.40 25.10 -23.63
C PRO A 5 12.04 23.60 -23.62
N LYS A 6 11.88 23.04 -22.42
CA LYS A 6 11.55 21.61 -22.27
C LYS A 6 10.14 21.27 -22.76
N ARG A 7 9.27 22.29 -22.81
CA ARG A 7 7.89 22.19 -23.27
C ARG A 7 7.68 23.11 -24.45
N ASP A 8 6.93 22.65 -25.43
CA ASP A 8 6.57 23.40 -26.62
C ASP A 8 5.85 24.70 -26.20
N PRO A 9 6.37 25.88 -26.55
CA PRO A 9 5.70 27.14 -26.30
C PRO A 9 4.31 27.25 -26.95
N ALA A 10 4.07 26.49 -28.01
CA ALA A 10 2.76 26.44 -28.69
C ALA A 10 1.78 25.46 -28.03
N PHE A 11 2.19 24.70 -27.00
CA PHE A 11 1.30 23.76 -26.31
C PHE A 11 0.21 24.53 -25.54
N PRO A 12 -1.08 24.20 -25.72
CA PRO A 12 -2.18 24.87 -25.03
C PRO A 12 -2.03 24.84 -23.51
N ASN A 13 -2.41 25.94 -22.85
CA ASN A 13 -2.36 26.01 -21.39
C ASN A 13 -3.39 25.03 -20.78
N PRO A 14 -3.03 24.22 -19.77
CA PRO A 14 -3.96 23.30 -19.14
C PRO A 14 -5.21 23.99 -18.62
N ASN A 15 -6.33 23.27 -18.64
CA ASN A 15 -7.58 23.78 -18.09
C ASN A 15 -7.48 24.03 -16.58
N ARG A 16 -8.10 25.10 -16.12
CA ARG A 16 -8.14 25.51 -14.71
C ARG A 16 -9.39 25.00 -14.01
N SER A 17 -9.25 24.71 -12.72
CA SER A 17 -10.39 24.38 -11.85
C SER A 17 -11.17 25.64 -11.45
N ALA A 18 -12.41 25.45 -11.01
CA ALA A 18 -13.27 26.52 -10.48
C ALA A 18 -12.56 27.34 -9.38
N PHE A 19 -11.84 26.65 -8.50
CA PHE A 19 -11.08 27.30 -7.43
C PHE A 19 -9.88 28.08 -7.96
N GLN A 20 -9.15 27.56 -8.95
CA GLN A 20 -8.00 28.27 -9.53
C GLN A 20 -8.43 29.57 -10.21
N MET A 21 -9.53 29.57 -10.95
CA MET A 21 -10.06 30.80 -11.54
C MET A 21 -10.58 31.77 -10.49
N TYR A 22 -11.22 31.28 -9.43
CA TYR A 22 -11.61 32.11 -8.29
C TYR A 22 -10.39 32.75 -7.62
N GLN A 23 -9.32 31.98 -7.39
CA GLN A 23 -8.08 32.48 -6.81
C GLN A 23 -7.44 33.55 -7.69
N GLU A 24 -7.38 33.35 -9.01
CA GLU A 24 -6.83 34.33 -9.94
C GLU A 24 -7.66 35.62 -9.98
N GLU A 25 -8.98 35.51 -10.15
CA GLU A 25 -9.89 36.65 -10.32
C GLU A 25 -10.04 37.46 -9.03
N MET A 26 -9.98 36.81 -7.86
CA MET A 26 -10.10 37.48 -6.56
C MET A 26 -8.74 37.83 -5.94
N ALA A 27 -7.63 37.49 -6.59
CA ALA A 27 -6.29 37.69 -6.04
C ALA A 27 -6.03 39.15 -5.66
N ASP A 28 -6.40 40.09 -6.54
CA ASP A 28 -6.21 41.53 -6.31
C ASP A 28 -7.09 42.03 -5.17
N ILE A 29 -8.37 41.64 -5.16
CA ILE A 29 -9.33 42.01 -4.11
C ILE A 29 -8.85 41.52 -2.74
N PHE A 30 -8.32 40.29 -2.67
CA PHE A 30 -7.81 39.74 -1.42
C PHE A 30 -6.52 40.37 -0.96
N ARG A 31 -5.61 40.74 -1.88
CA ARG A 31 -4.39 41.49 -1.59
C ARG A 31 -4.69 42.90 -1.07
N GLU A 32 -5.63 43.59 -1.70
CA GLU A 32 -6.04 44.95 -1.28
C GLU A 32 -6.73 44.94 0.08
N ARG A 33 -7.58 43.94 0.34
CA ARG A 33 -8.31 43.83 1.60
C ARG A 33 -7.46 43.33 2.76
N ASN A 34 -6.37 42.61 2.47
CA ASN A 34 -5.49 42.03 3.48
C ASN A 34 -4.01 42.26 3.11
N PRO A 35 -3.51 43.51 3.15
CA PRO A 35 -2.14 43.84 2.75
C PRO A 35 -1.07 43.24 3.69
N GLU A 36 -1.45 42.91 4.93
CA GLU A 36 -0.55 42.38 5.96
C GLU A 36 -0.35 40.84 5.87
N LEU A 37 -1.17 40.14 5.08
CA LEU A 37 -1.08 38.68 4.97
C LEU A 37 0.02 38.28 3.98
N SER A 38 0.84 37.29 4.36
CA SER A 38 1.81 36.71 3.44
C SER A 38 1.12 35.95 2.31
N CYS A 39 1.80 35.74 1.18
CA CYS A 39 1.26 35.01 0.03
C CYS A 39 0.70 33.63 0.42
N GLU A 40 1.38 32.89 1.30
CA GLU A 40 0.91 31.57 1.78
C GLU A 40 -0.34 31.67 2.65
N GLN A 41 -0.41 32.68 3.52
CA GLN A 41 -1.60 32.94 4.35
C GLN A 41 -2.79 33.40 3.52
N LEU A 42 -2.53 34.18 2.46
CA LEU A 42 -3.55 34.62 1.50
C LEU A 42 -4.15 33.41 0.77
N ILE A 43 -3.32 32.45 0.34
CA ILE A 43 -3.79 31.21 -0.31
C ILE A 43 -4.73 30.45 0.63
N LEU A 44 -4.33 30.23 1.88
CA LEU A 44 -5.18 29.56 2.88
C LEU A 44 -6.48 30.34 3.12
N TYR A 45 -6.41 31.66 3.19
CA TYR A 45 -7.59 32.52 3.31
C TYR A 45 -8.53 32.35 2.12
N THR A 46 -8.02 32.38 0.88
CA THR A 46 -8.85 32.18 -0.33
C THR A 46 -9.52 30.80 -0.37
N GLU A 47 -8.84 29.76 0.11
CA GLU A 47 -9.40 28.41 0.23
C GLU A 47 -10.58 28.39 1.19
N THR A 48 -10.43 28.97 2.39
CA THR A 48 -11.53 29.04 3.36
C THR A 48 -12.73 29.85 2.86
N MET A 49 -12.48 30.93 2.11
CA MET A 49 -13.53 31.75 1.51
C MET A 49 -14.28 31.00 0.41
N PHE A 50 -13.56 30.27 -0.45
CA PHE A 50 -14.17 29.42 -1.46
C PHE A 50 -14.97 28.29 -0.82
N GLU A 51 -14.47 27.64 0.24
CA GLU A 51 -15.22 26.59 0.93
C GLU A 51 -16.52 27.10 1.55
N ARG A 52 -16.52 28.30 2.13
CA ARG A 52 -17.69 28.94 2.76
C ARG A 52 -18.67 29.57 1.76
N MET A 53 -18.25 29.76 0.51
CA MET A 53 -19.09 30.34 -0.54
C MET A 53 -20.37 29.52 -0.75
N PRO A 54 -21.54 30.18 -0.91
CA PRO A 54 -22.80 29.49 -1.17
C PRO A 54 -22.74 28.69 -2.47
N PHE A 55 -23.48 27.59 -2.51
CA PHE A 55 -23.46 26.65 -3.64
C PHE A 55 -23.81 27.33 -4.98
N MET A 56 -24.77 28.26 -4.97
CA MET A 56 -25.16 29.00 -6.17
C MET A 56 -24.01 29.80 -6.78
N GLU A 57 -23.19 30.44 -5.95
CA GLU A 57 -22.01 31.16 -6.45
C GLU A 57 -20.94 30.17 -6.92
N LYS A 58 -20.72 29.07 -6.21
CA LYS A 58 -19.82 27.99 -6.66
C LYS A 58 -20.23 27.42 -8.02
N CYS A 59 -21.53 27.30 -8.29
CA CYS A 59 -22.02 26.84 -9.59
C CYS A 59 -21.56 27.73 -10.73
N THR A 60 -21.47 29.05 -10.53
CA THR A 60 -20.97 29.97 -11.56
C THR A 60 -19.51 29.71 -11.88
N TRP A 61 -18.68 29.48 -10.85
CA TRP A 61 -17.27 29.13 -11.02
C TRP A 61 -17.07 27.74 -11.63
N MET A 62 -17.93 26.78 -11.29
CA MET A 62 -17.94 25.45 -11.90
C MET A 62 -18.30 25.53 -13.39
N SER A 63 -19.30 26.34 -13.76
CA SER A 63 -19.65 26.59 -15.16
C SER A 63 -18.47 27.21 -15.92
N LYS A 64 -17.84 28.26 -15.37
CA LYS A 64 -16.61 28.84 -15.95
C LYS A 64 -15.51 27.80 -16.14
N ALA A 65 -15.39 26.83 -15.23
CA ALA A 65 -14.37 25.77 -15.31
C ALA A 65 -14.67 24.72 -16.38
N GLU A 66 -15.95 24.44 -16.57
CA GLU A 66 -16.42 23.59 -17.67
C GLU A 66 -16.14 24.27 -19.02
N ASP A 67 -16.38 25.58 -19.12
CA ASP A 67 -16.05 26.36 -20.32
C ASP A 67 -14.53 26.42 -20.58
N ASP A 68 -13.70 26.63 -19.56
CA ASP A 68 -12.23 26.62 -19.65
C ASP A 68 -11.70 25.23 -20.06
N ARG A 69 -12.34 24.16 -19.57
CA ARG A 69 -12.09 22.79 -20.01
C ARG A 69 -12.47 22.59 -21.48
N ASN A 70 -13.62 23.09 -21.91
CA ASN A 70 -14.07 22.99 -23.29
C ASN A 70 -13.14 23.77 -24.24
N ARG A 71 -12.68 24.96 -23.84
CA ARG A 71 -11.63 25.72 -24.54
C ARG A 71 -10.38 24.88 -24.70
N PHE A 72 -9.84 24.33 -23.61
CA PHE A 72 -8.62 23.52 -23.66
C PHE A 72 -8.78 22.30 -24.57
N MET A 73 -9.94 21.63 -24.54
CA MET A 73 -10.21 20.50 -25.45
C MET A 73 -10.21 20.92 -26.92
N GLN A 74 -10.82 22.06 -27.26
CA GLN A 74 -10.82 22.60 -28.63
C GLN A 74 -9.41 23.04 -29.06
N GLU A 75 -8.65 23.69 -28.18
CA GLU A 75 -7.26 24.06 -28.44
C GLU A 75 -6.38 22.83 -28.67
N MET A 76 -6.56 21.78 -27.87
CA MET A 76 -5.84 20.51 -28.02
C MET A 76 -6.19 19.78 -29.32
N GLU A 77 -7.42 19.89 -29.82
CA GLU A 77 -7.83 19.31 -31.11
C GLU A 77 -7.17 20.03 -32.30
N GLN A 78 -7.06 21.35 -32.19
CA GLN A 78 -6.41 22.21 -33.19
C GLN A 78 -4.88 22.19 -33.08
N TYR A 79 -4.33 21.79 -31.92
CA TYR A 79 -2.91 21.79 -31.67
C TYR A 79 -2.16 20.88 -32.64
N ARG A 80 -1.05 21.41 -33.18
CA ARG A 80 -0.08 20.69 -34.00
C ARG A 80 1.30 20.97 -33.41
N PRO A 81 2.05 19.95 -32.96
CA PRO A 81 3.34 20.16 -32.32
C PRO A 81 4.33 20.91 -33.20
N SER A 82 5.09 21.81 -32.60
CA SER A 82 6.22 22.48 -33.24
C SER A 82 7.31 21.47 -33.58
N SER A 83 8.12 21.77 -34.59
CA SER A 83 9.23 20.91 -34.99
C SER A 83 10.16 20.62 -33.79
N GLY A 84 10.36 19.34 -33.48
CA GLY A 84 11.16 18.89 -32.34
C GLY A 84 10.39 18.63 -31.05
N TYR A 85 9.04 18.70 -31.04
CA TYR A 85 8.22 18.37 -29.87
C TYR A 85 7.19 17.27 -30.17
N ASP A 86 6.82 16.49 -29.15
CA ASP A 86 5.85 15.40 -29.25
C ASP A 86 4.39 15.92 -29.19
N MET A 87 3.42 15.03 -29.39
CA MET A 87 1.98 15.36 -29.29
C MET A 87 1.55 15.85 -27.90
N ASN A 88 2.38 15.62 -26.87
CA ASN A 88 2.15 16.08 -25.50
C ASN A 88 2.90 17.40 -25.21
N GLY A 89 3.57 17.98 -26.22
CA GLY A 89 4.37 19.19 -26.11
C GLY A 89 5.71 19.01 -25.42
N ASN A 90 6.23 17.79 -25.26
CA ASN A 90 7.56 17.54 -24.70
C ASN A 90 8.62 17.56 -25.80
N LEU A 91 9.80 18.08 -25.49
CA LEU A 91 10.92 18.10 -26.43
C LEU A 91 11.34 16.66 -26.82
N ILE A 92 11.34 16.36 -28.12
CA ILE A 92 11.84 15.11 -28.68
C ILE A 92 13.37 15.20 -28.70
N GLU A 93 14.03 14.66 -27.68
CA GLU A 93 15.48 14.46 -27.72
C GLU A 93 15.79 13.43 -28.83
N ALA A 94 16.63 13.81 -29.80
CA ALA A 94 16.99 12.96 -30.92
C ALA A 94 17.51 11.60 -30.43
N VAL A 95 16.86 10.53 -30.87
CA VAL A 95 17.04 9.16 -30.38
C VAL A 95 18.48 8.67 -30.60
N SER A 96 19.25 8.60 -29.52
CA SER A 96 20.23 7.53 -29.29
C SER A 96 19.49 6.32 -28.69
N PRO A 97 19.96 5.07 -28.90
CA PRO A 97 19.13 3.88 -28.79
C PRO A 97 18.55 3.70 -27.39
N VAL A 98 17.22 3.51 -27.37
CA VAL A 98 16.32 3.20 -26.25
C VAL A 98 17.03 2.92 -24.92
N LYS A 99 17.18 3.97 -24.10
CA LYS A 99 17.23 3.80 -22.65
C LYS A 99 15.79 3.77 -22.13
N SER A 100 15.52 2.73 -21.36
CA SER A 100 14.29 2.51 -20.60
C SER A 100 13.87 3.77 -19.82
N LYS A 101 12.55 3.96 -19.72
CA LYS A 101 11.88 4.93 -18.83
C LYS A 101 12.45 4.85 -17.39
N SER A 102 13.50 5.61 -17.08
CA SER A 102 13.96 5.77 -15.69
C SER A 102 14.52 7.15 -15.33
N GLU A 103 14.54 8.15 -16.23
CA GLU A 103 15.24 9.42 -15.94
C GLU A 103 14.36 10.67 -15.73
N GLU A 104 13.02 10.57 -15.81
CA GLU A 104 12.13 11.72 -15.59
C GLU A 104 11.66 11.93 -14.14
N ASN A 105 12.39 11.39 -13.16
CA ASN A 105 12.13 11.65 -11.74
C ASN A 105 13.36 12.25 -11.04
N SER A 106 13.86 13.37 -11.58
CA SER A 106 14.91 14.20 -10.97
C SER A 106 14.41 15.58 -10.54
N LYS A 107 13.11 15.75 -10.32
CA LYS A 107 12.66 16.71 -9.30
C LYS A 107 13.06 16.10 -7.97
N SER A 108 13.90 16.81 -7.22
CA SER A 108 14.24 16.50 -5.83
C SER A 108 12.96 16.32 -5.04
N THR A 109 12.48 15.08 -4.95
CA THR A 109 11.55 14.70 -3.90
C THR A 109 12.26 15.08 -2.60
N PRO A 110 11.62 15.83 -1.69
CA PRO A 110 12.21 16.02 -0.37
C PRO A 110 12.50 14.61 0.13
N SER A 111 13.77 14.34 0.44
CA SER A 111 14.26 13.08 0.99
C SER A 111 13.12 12.46 1.78
N ARG A 112 12.53 11.37 1.25
CA ARG A 112 11.48 10.63 1.94
C ARG A 112 12.09 10.35 3.29
N LYS A 113 11.70 11.11 4.34
CA LYS A 113 12.37 11.16 5.65
C LYS A 113 12.56 9.71 6.05
N GLY A 114 13.74 9.17 5.77
CA GLY A 114 13.96 7.74 5.87
C GLY A 114 13.73 7.42 7.32
N ASN A 115 12.91 6.41 7.62
CA ASN A 115 12.63 5.95 8.99
C ASN A 115 13.87 6.20 9.84
N ARG A 116 13.82 7.25 10.67
CA ARG A 116 15.00 7.68 11.41
C ARG A 116 15.37 6.48 12.26
N LYS A 117 16.56 5.94 12.04
CA LYS A 117 17.04 4.83 12.85
C LYS A 117 17.53 5.39 14.17
N ASP A 118 17.33 4.64 15.24
CA ASP A 118 17.86 4.96 16.56
C ASP A 118 19.38 5.19 16.43
N PRO A 119 19.91 6.37 16.80
CA PRO A 119 21.34 6.61 16.81
C PRO A 119 22.12 5.60 17.66
N ARG A 120 21.47 4.98 18.65
CA ARG A 120 22.04 3.96 19.53
C ARG A 120 21.94 2.53 18.97
N TYR A 121 21.21 2.32 17.88
CA TYR A 121 21.11 1.00 17.25
C TYR A 121 22.49 0.57 16.72
N PRO A 122 22.98 -0.63 17.10
CA PRO A 122 24.24 -1.16 16.61
C PRO A 122 24.32 -1.12 15.08
N LYS A 123 25.45 -0.67 14.53
CA LYS A 123 25.63 -0.69 13.07
C LYS A 123 25.67 -2.13 12.60
N ARG A 124 24.99 -2.40 11.47
CA ARG A 124 24.89 -3.75 10.90
C ARG A 124 26.28 -4.35 10.64
N ALA A 125 26.36 -5.67 10.80
CA ALA A 125 27.55 -6.45 10.44
C ALA A 125 27.95 -6.22 8.98
N LEU A 126 29.24 -6.02 8.75
CA LEU A 126 29.82 -5.80 7.43
C LEU A 126 30.12 -7.14 6.75
N SER A 127 29.76 -7.23 5.47
CA SER A 127 30.14 -8.34 4.60
C SER A 127 31.65 -8.33 4.33
N ALA A 128 32.22 -9.50 4.01
CA ALA A 128 33.62 -9.68 3.60
C ALA A 128 34.02 -8.68 2.51
N TYR A 129 33.15 -8.49 1.50
CA TYR A 129 33.36 -7.51 0.44
C TYR A 129 33.37 -6.07 0.94
N MET A 130 32.48 -5.70 1.88
CA MET A 130 32.40 -4.34 2.40
C MET A 130 33.62 -4.00 3.26
N LEU A 131 34.15 -4.97 4.01
CA LEU A 131 35.42 -4.84 4.74
C LEU A 131 36.60 -4.65 3.78
N TYR A 132 36.65 -5.43 2.70
CA TYR A 132 37.65 -5.25 1.65
C TYR A 132 37.55 -3.88 0.97
N GLN A 133 36.34 -3.46 0.59
CA GLN A 133 36.12 -2.16 -0.03
C GLN A 133 36.53 -1.01 0.89
N ASN A 134 36.30 -1.13 2.20
CA ASN A 134 36.76 -0.14 3.18
C ASN A 134 38.29 -0.12 3.30
N HIS A 135 38.95 -1.28 3.18
CA HIS A 135 40.41 -1.37 3.14
C HIS A 135 40.97 -0.64 1.91
N ILE A 136 40.49 -0.98 0.72
CA ILE A 136 40.92 -0.35 -0.54
C ILE A 136 40.63 1.16 -0.54
N ARG A 137 39.48 1.59 -0.03
CA ARG A 137 39.18 3.03 0.12
C ARG A 137 40.16 3.73 1.06
N LYS A 138 40.62 3.06 2.12
CA LYS A 138 41.57 3.64 3.07
C LYS A 138 42.96 3.77 2.45
N GLU A 139 43.37 2.79 1.64
CA GLU A 139 44.62 2.84 0.87
C GLU A 139 44.56 3.93 -0.20
N ALA A 140 43.50 3.94 -1.01
CA ALA A 140 43.29 4.93 -2.07
C ALA A 140 43.04 6.35 -1.53
N LYS A 141 42.71 6.53 -0.23
CA LYS A 141 42.64 7.85 0.40
C LYS A 141 44.01 8.56 0.39
N ASN A 142 45.10 7.79 0.31
CA ASN A 142 46.46 8.34 0.24
C ASN A 142 46.82 8.81 -1.18
N ASP A 143 46.03 8.44 -2.20
CA ASP A 143 46.20 8.83 -3.60
C ASP A 143 45.05 9.75 -4.04
N PRO A 144 45.18 11.09 -3.96
CA PRO A 144 44.08 12.02 -4.21
C PRO A 144 43.60 12.09 -5.67
N SER A 145 44.23 11.35 -6.58
CA SER A 145 43.98 11.42 -8.03
C SER A 145 42.82 10.53 -8.50
N ILE A 146 42.38 9.55 -7.70
CA ILE A 146 41.36 8.59 -8.11
C ILE A 146 40.01 8.99 -7.50
N THR A 147 38.96 9.04 -8.31
CA THR A 147 37.63 9.40 -7.81
C THR A 147 37.02 8.26 -7.00
N PHE A 148 36.14 8.59 -6.04
CA PHE A 148 35.48 7.59 -5.20
C PHE A 148 34.71 6.51 -6.01
N GLY A 149 34.12 6.91 -7.14
CA GLY A 149 33.40 6.00 -8.04
C GLY A 149 34.34 4.96 -8.68
N GLU A 150 35.50 5.41 -9.17
CA GLU A 150 36.52 4.54 -9.76
C GLU A 150 37.15 3.61 -8.73
N ILE A 151 37.35 4.06 -7.49
CA ILE A 151 37.82 3.19 -6.40
C ILE A 151 36.84 2.03 -6.16
N ALA A 152 35.54 2.30 -6.24
CA ALA A 152 34.51 1.28 -6.03
C ALA A 152 34.48 0.25 -7.17
N THR A 153 34.67 0.66 -8.43
CA THR A 153 34.74 -0.27 -9.57
C THR A 153 36.01 -1.12 -9.47
N ILE A 154 37.16 -0.51 -9.22
CA ILE A 154 38.44 -1.21 -9.01
C ILE A 154 38.35 -2.22 -7.87
N ALA A 155 37.73 -1.85 -6.74
CA ALA A 155 37.56 -2.77 -5.61
C ALA A 155 36.65 -3.96 -5.94
N SER A 156 35.59 -3.77 -6.73
CA SER A 156 34.73 -4.87 -7.19
C SER A 156 35.52 -5.86 -8.04
N ASP A 157 36.26 -5.35 -9.04
CA ASP A 157 36.98 -6.20 -9.99
C ASP A 157 38.13 -6.94 -9.31
N LYS A 158 38.87 -6.26 -8.42
CA LYS A 158 39.89 -6.91 -7.59
C LYS A 158 39.30 -7.98 -6.67
N PHE A 159 38.16 -7.74 -6.01
CA PHE A 159 37.55 -8.75 -5.15
C PHE A 159 37.08 -9.99 -5.92
N LYS A 160 36.59 -9.80 -7.16
CA LYS A 160 36.23 -10.90 -8.07
C LYS A 160 37.42 -11.65 -8.65
N ALA A 161 38.59 -11.00 -8.73
CA ALA A 161 39.83 -11.62 -9.18
C ALA A 161 40.66 -12.25 -8.04
N MET A 162 40.44 -11.85 -6.78
CA MET A 162 41.17 -12.41 -5.61
C MET A 162 40.99 -13.93 -5.49
N THR A 163 42.04 -14.59 -5.02
CA THR A 163 42.03 -16.03 -4.76
C THR A 163 41.12 -16.36 -3.57
N GLU A 164 40.66 -17.61 -3.47
CA GLU A 164 39.79 -18.02 -2.37
C GLU A 164 40.50 -17.92 -1.01
N GLU A 165 41.82 -18.09 -0.97
CA GLU A 165 42.64 -17.94 0.23
C GLU A 165 42.61 -16.50 0.75
N GLU A 166 42.84 -15.51 -0.11
CA GLU A 166 42.76 -14.09 0.25
C GLU A 166 41.34 -13.69 0.66
N ARG A 167 40.33 -14.23 -0.03
CA ARG A 167 38.92 -14.04 0.34
C ARG A 167 38.60 -14.66 1.69
N SER A 168 39.21 -15.79 2.04
CA SER A 168 38.96 -16.50 3.31
C SER A 168 39.31 -15.63 4.53
N GLU A 169 40.32 -14.77 4.41
CA GLU A 169 40.66 -13.80 5.44
C GLU A 169 39.54 -12.78 5.66
N TRP A 170 38.99 -12.25 4.56
CA TRP A 170 37.87 -11.29 4.61
C TRP A 170 36.58 -11.94 5.10
N VAL A 171 36.36 -13.21 4.74
CA VAL A 171 35.25 -14.02 5.27
C VAL A 171 35.41 -14.20 6.78
N THR A 172 36.62 -14.48 7.27
CA THR A 172 36.91 -14.60 8.70
C THR A 172 36.71 -13.27 9.43
N LYS A 173 37.17 -12.16 8.85
CA LYS A 173 36.93 -10.80 9.40
C LYS A 173 35.43 -10.49 9.44
N SER A 174 34.66 -10.87 8.41
CA SER A 174 33.21 -10.68 8.37
C SER A 174 32.48 -11.53 9.41
N LYS A 175 32.91 -12.78 9.64
CA LYS A 175 32.39 -13.64 10.72
C LYS A 175 32.58 -12.98 12.09
N LYS A 176 33.78 -12.49 12.39
CA LYS A 176 34.06 -11.74 13.63
C LYS A 176 33.20 -10.46 13.74
N ASP A 177 32.99 -9.76 12.63
CA ASP A 177 32.15 -8.55 12.61
C ASP A 177 30.67 -8.85 12.86
N LYS A 178 30.20 -9.99 12.37
CA LYS A 178 28.86 -10.53 12.64
C LYS A 178 28.69 -10.88 14.11
N GLU A 179 29.66 -11.56 14.71
CA GLU A 179 29.65 -11.87 16.15
C GLU A 179 29.67 -10.59 17.00
N ARG A 180 30.44 -9.57 16.59
CA ARG A 180 30.41 -8.25 17.20
C ARG A 180 29.00 -7.66 17.16
N PHE A 181 28.35 -7.67 16.01
CA PHE A 181 26.99 -7.14 15.86
C PHE A 181 25.99 -7.91 16.71
N ASP A 182 26.06 -9.25 16.73
CA ASP A 182 25.17 -10.09 17.52
C ASP A 182 25.36 -9.83 19.03
N ARG A 183 26.60 -9.61 19.48
CA ARG A 183 26.92 -9.24 20.87
C ARG A 183 26.40 -7.84 21.22
N GLU A 184 26.57 -6.87 20.33
CA GLU A 184 26.03 -5.50 20.53
C GLU A 184 24.50 -5.50 20.52
N LEU A 185 23.87 -6.27 19.64
CA LEU A 185 22.43 -6.39 19.52
C LEU A 185 21.80 -7.05 20.76
N LYS A 186 22.48 -8.04 21.38
CA LYS A 186 22.05 -8.61 22.67
C LYS A 186 22.12 -7.61 23.82
N LYS A 187 23.10 -6.69 23.79
CA LYS A 187 23.25 -5.63 24.81
C LYS A 187 22.30 -4.46 24.57
N TYR A 188 21.83 -4.29 23.34
CA TYR A 188 21.03 -3.15 22.94
C TYR A 188 19.64 -3.16 23.57
N LYS A 189 19.29 -2.04 24.21
CA LYS A 189 17.94 -1.72 24.66
C LYS A 189 17.46 -0.52 23.85
N PRO A 190 16.30 -0.59 23.16
CA PRO A 190 15.80 0.51 22.34
C PRO A 190 15.68 1.81 23.11
N SER A 191 16.08 2.92 22.49
CA SER A 191 15.85 4.26 23.05
C SER A 191 14.36 4.60 23.05
N GLU A 192 13.96 5.53 23.91
CA GLU A 192 12.57 5.96 24.03
C GLU A 192 12.02 6.43 22.68
N GLY A 193 10.94 5.79 22.22
CA GLY A 193 10.32 6.07 20.92
C GLY A 193 10.89 5.28 19.74
N TYR A 194 11.73 4.27 19.94
CA TYR A 194 12.21 3.37 18.88
C TYR A 194 11.80 1.91 19.13
N ASP A 195 11.63 1.12 18.04
CA ASP A 195 11.33 -0.31 18.12
C ASP A 195 12.60 -1.15 18.38
N TYR A 196 12.44 -2.45 18.64
CA TYR A 196 13.57 -3.38 18.84
C TYR A 196 14.49 -3.49 17.60
N ASN A 197 13.98 -3.09 16.44
CA ASN A 197 14.71 -3.06 15.18
C ASN A 197 15.39 -1.70 14.93
N GLY A 198 15.31 -0.77 15.89
CA GLY A 198 15.89 0.56 15.83
C GLY A 198 15.15 1.53 14.91
N ASN A 199 13.90 1.27 14.52
CA ASN A 199 13.09 2.21 13.74
C ASN A 199 12.32 3.14 14.67
N LEU A 200 12.25 4.43 14.33
CA LEU A 200 11.42 5.40 15.05
C LEU A 200 9.96 4.97 15.04
N ILE A 201 9.40 4.77 16.24
CA ILE A 201 7.98 4.63 16.47
C ILE A 201 7.41 6.05 16.43
N GLU A 202 6.95 6.48 15.26
CA GLU A 202 6.22 7.75 15.12
C GLU A 202 4.99 7.71 16.06
N LYS A 203 5.09 8.45 17.18
CA LYS A 203 3.95 8.88 17.98
C LYS A 203 3.17 9.89 17.13
N GLU A 204 1.86 9.74 17.15
CA GLU A 204 0.86 10.23 16.20
C GLU A 204 1.07 11.67 15.71
N ASN A 205 0.99 11.86 14.37
CA ASN A 205 0.40 13.02 13.70
C ASN A 205 0.12 12.67 12.23
N GLY A 206 -1.16 12.53 11.88
CA GLY A 206 -1.73 12.77 10.55
C GLY A 206 -1.33 11.87 9.36
N SER A 207 -2.29 11.10 8.86
CA SER A 207 -2.46 10.72 7.43
C SER A 207 -1.59 9.63 6.78
N GLY A 208 -0.83 8.83 7.54
CA GLY A 208 -0.25 7.59 7.02
C GLY A 208 -0.95 6.36 7.59
N LYS A 209 -1.87 5.70 6.86
CA LYS A 209 -2.38 4.37 7.27
C LYS A 209 -1.19 3.41 7.44
N LYS A 210 -0.68 3.28 8.67
CA LYS A 210 0.28 2.24 9.04
C LYS A 210 -0.33 0.92 8.57
N ARG A 211 0.31 0.24 7.62
CA ARG A 211 -0.05 -1.14 7.30
C ARG A 211 0.28 -1.93 8.55
N LYS A 212 -0.72 -2.14 9.42
CA LYS A 212 -0.58 -3.04 10.57
C LYS A 212 0.07 -4.31 10.03
N PRO A 213 1.16 -4.81 10.64
CA PRO A 213 1.73 -6.10 10.24
C PRO A 213 0.55 -7.06 10.22
N ARG A 214 0.29 -7.66 9.05
CA ARG A 214 -0.85 -8.56 8.93
C ARG A 214 -0.61 -9.65 9.98
N PRO A 215 -1.54 -9.83 10.94
CA PRO A 215 -1.39 -10.92 11.90
C PRO A 215 -1.13 -12.20 11.12
N LEU A 216 -0.23 -13.06 11.63
CA LEU A 216 0.04 -14.35 11.01
C LEU A 216 -1.32 -15.00 10.76
N LYS A 217 -1.60 -15.29 9.49
CA LYS A 217 -2.88 -15.89 9.11
C LYS A 217 -2.89 -17.28 9.74
N ASP A 218 -3.89 -17.59 10.56
CA ASP A 218 -4.03 -18.93 11.13
C ASP A 218 -3.96 -19.96 10.00
N ALA A 219 -3.12 -20.98 10.15
CA ALA A 219 -2.92 -22.00 9.11
C ALA A 219 -4.24 -22.69 8.71
N ASN A 220 -5.21 -22.77 9.65
CA ASN A 220 -6.53 -23.35 9.44
C ASN A 220 -7.57 -22.36 8.90
N SER A 221 -7.22 -21.09 8.67
CA SER A 221 -8.16 -20.09 8.14
C SER A 221 -8.44 -20.35 6.65
N PRO A 222 -9.72 -20.49 6.24
CA PRO A 222 -10.06 -20.71 4.83
C PRO A 222 -9.49 -19.64 3.91
N LYS A 223 -8.93 -20.06 2.77
CA LYS A 223 -8.40 -19.15 1.75
C LYS A 223 -9.54 -18.31 1.18
N ARG A 224 -9.31 -17.01 1.01
CA ARG A 224 -10.33 -16.09 0.45
C ARG A 224 -10.82 -16.56 -0.92
N ALA A 225 -12.10 -16.33 -1.18
CA ALA A 225 -12.69 -16.53 -2.50
C ALA A 225 -11.89 -15.81 -3.60
N ALA A 226 -11.61 -16.52 -4.68
CA ALA A 226 -10.97 -16.02 -5.88
C ALA A 226 -11.99 -15.28 -6.78
N GLY A 227 -11.56 -14.15 -7.33
CA GLY A 227 -12.33 -13.43 -8.35
C GLY A 227 -12.22 -14.09 -9.72
N ALA A 228 -13.13 -13.76 -10.64
CA ALA A 228 -13.15 -14.32 -12.00
C ALA A 228 -11.81 -14.15 -12.74
N TYR A 229 -11.16 -13.00 -12.59
CA TYR A 229 -9.82 -12.75 -13.15
C TYR A 229 -8.76 -13.75 -12.66
N VAL A 230 -8.85 -14.24 -11.42
CA VAL A 230 -7.86 -15.17 -10.87
C VAL A 230 -7.97 -16.52 -11.57
N PHE A 231 -9.18 -16.99 -11.87
CA PHE A 231 -9.40 -18.22 -12.63
C PHE A 231 -8.88 -18.08 -14.06
N PHE A 232 -9.22 -16.97 -14.73
CA PHE A 232 -8.68 -16.64 -16.05
C PHE A 232 -7.15 -16.57 -16.06
N ALA A 233 -6.55 -15.87 -15.10
CA ALA A 233 -5.10 -15.72 -15.01
C ALA A 233 -4.41 -17.06 -14.73
N ASN A 234 -5.02 -17.97 -13.96
CA ASN A 234 -4.46 -19.29 -13.72
C ASN A 234 -4.46 -20.16 -14.98
N GLU A 235 -5.49 -20.05 -15.82
CA GLU A 235 -5.58 -20.83 -17.06
C GLU A 235 -4.71 -20.26 -18.18
N MET A 236 -4.63 -18.93 -18.30
CA MET A 236 -3.93 -18.26 -19.40
C MET A 236 -2.45 -17.99 -19.13
N ARG A 237 -2.04 -17.91 -17.86
CA ARG A 237 -0.62 -17.72 -17.50
C ARG A 237 0.31 -18.81 -18.04
N PRO A 238 0.02 -20.13 -17.92
CA PRO A 238 0.91 -21.15 -18.48
C PRO A 238 0.98 -21.06 -20.00
N LYS A 239 -0.15 -20.87 -20.69
CA LYS A 239 -0.21 -20.69 -22.16
C LYS A 239 0.68 -19.54 -22.63
N LEU A 240 0.59 -18.38 -21.95
CA LEU A 240 1.42 -17.21 -22.26
C LEU A 240 2.91 -17.41 -21.96
N GLN A 241 3.23 -18.23 -20.96
CA GLN A 241 4.61 -18.54 -20.58
C GLN A 241 5.25 -19.52 -21.57
N GLU A 242 4.48 -20.45 -22.14
CA GLU A 242 4.89 -21.35 -23.22
C GLU A 242 5.06 -20.62 -24.55
N GLU A 243 4.15 -19.70 -24.88
CA GLU A 243 4.24 -18.85 -26.08
C GLU A 243 5.44 -17.89 -26.01
N ASN A 244 5.86 -17.48 -24.80
CA ASN A 244 6.92 -16.49 -24.60
C ASN A 244 7.98 -16.98 -23.59
N PRO A 245 8.78 -18.00 -23.95
CA PRO A 245 9.83 -18.50 -23.08
C PRO A 245 10.91 -17.42 -22.89
N GLY A 246 11.08 -16.95 -21.66
CA GLY A 246 12.09 -15.93 -21.29
C GLY A 246 11.53 -14.56 -20.87
N VAL A 247 10.23 -14.32 -21.03
CA VAL A 247 9.59 -13.10 -20.53
C VAL A 247 9.43 -13.17 -19.00
N LYS A 248 9.70 -12.06 -18.32
CA LYS A 248 9.57 -11.98 -16.86
C LYS A 248 8.11 -12.09 -16.44
N PHE A 249 7.86 -12.75 -15.31
CA PHE A 249 6.53 -12.92 -14.72
C PHE A 249 5.71 -11.62 -14.61
N VAL A 250 6.40 -10.49 -14.36
CA VAL A 250 5.78 -9.16 -14.23
C VAL A 250 5.16 -8.70 -15.56
N ASP A 251 5.83 -8.95 -16.67
CA ASP A 251 5.38 -8.51 -17.99
C ASP A 251 4.26 -9.43 -18.51
N ILE A 252 4.32 -10.74 -18.21
CA ILE A 252 3.19 -11.67 -18.43
C ILE A 252 1.94 -11.19 -17.69
N GLY A 253 2.10 -10.67 -16.47
CA GLY A 253 0.99 -10.12 -15.68
C GLY A 253 0.33 -8.90 -16.34
N LYS A 254 1.09 -8.05 -17.05
CA LYS A 254 0.55 -6.90 -17.78
C LYS A 254 -0.29 -7.36 -18.98
N ILE A 255 0.26 -8.28 -19.76
CA ILE A 255 -0.40 -8.87 -20.93
C ILE A 255 -1.72 -9.54 -20.53
N LEU A 256 -1.74 -10.29 -19.41
CA LEU A 256 -2.97 -10.90 -18.88
C LEU A 256 -4.01 -9.85 -18.47
N GLY A 257 -3.58 -8.75 -17.86
CA GLY A 257 -4.47 -7.67 -17.45
C GLY A 257 -5.11 -6.96 -18.64
N GLU A 258 -4.34 -6.76 -19.72
CA GLU A 258 -4.84 -6.19 -20.97
C GLU A 258 -5.81 -7.15 -21.67
N LYS A 259 -5.43 -8.43 -21.84
CA LYS A 259 -6.31 -9.46 -22.41
C LYS A 259 -7.64 -9.54 -21.63
N TRP A 260 -7.60 -9.55 -20.30
CA TRP A 260 -8.81 -9.58 -19.47
C TRP A 260 -9.74 -8.38 -19.71
N ARG A 261 -9.19 -7.17 -19.92
CA ARG A 261 -10.00 -5.97 -20.18
C ARG A 261 -10.63 -6.00 -21.57
N SER A 262 -9.98 -6.64 -22.53
CA SER A 262 -10.47 -6.77 -23.90
C SER A 262 -11.48 -7.90 -24.10
N LEU A 263 -11.61 -8.83 -23.15
CA LEU A 263 -12.61 -9.91 -23.23
C LEU A 263 -14.04 -9.37 -23.24
N THR A 264 -14.90 -10.01 -24.04
CA THR A 264 -16.33 -9.73 -24.04
C THR A 264 -17.03 -10.34 -22.82
N THR A 265 -18.29 -9.93 -22.58
CA THR A 265 -19.10 -10.47 -21.47
C THR A 265 -19.35 -11.97 -21.61
N GLU A 266 -19.42 -12.49 -22.83
CA GLU A 266 -19.64 -13.90 -23.12
C GLU A 266 -18.42 -14.75 -22.76
N GLU A 267 -17.22 -14.29 -23.14
CA GLU A 267 -15.95 -14.93 -22.81
C GLU A 267 -15.64 -14.84 -21.31
N ARG A 268 -16.17 -13.81 -20.62
CA ARG A 268 -16.03 -13.65 -19.18
C ARG A 268 -17.01 -14.50 -18.37
N ALA A 269 -18.18 -14.81 -18.92
CA ALA A 269 -19.25 -15.58 -18.27
C ALA A 269 -18.80 -16.90 -17.61
N PRO A 270 -17.97 -17.77 -18.22
CA PRO A 270 -17.50 -18.99 -17.56
C PRO A 270 -16.66 -18.71 -16.31
N PHE A 271 -15.81 -17.69 -16.35
CA PHE A 271 -14.97 -17.30 -15.20
C PHE A 271 -15.79 -16.64 -14.08
N ASP A 272 -16.86 -15.94 -14.43
CA ASP A 272 -17.80 -15.36 -13.46
C ASP A 272 -18.60 -16.46 -12.74
N LYS A 273 -19.01 -17.52 -13.45
CA LYS A 273 -19.64 -18.71 -12.83
C LYS A 273 -18.69 -19.40 -11.84
N LEU A 274 -17.45 -19.67 -12.25
CA LEU A 274 -16.41 -20.24 -11.38
C LEU A 274 -16.15 -19.37 -10.14
N SER A 275 -16.12 -18.04 -10.30
CA SER A 275 -15.99 -17.13 -9.17
C SER A 275 -17.20 -17.14 -8.24
N ALA A 276 -18.42 -17.32 -8.76
CA ALA A 276 -19.62 -17.42 -7.96
C ALA A 276 -19.65 -18.72 -7.13
N GLU A 277 -19.25 -19.84 -7.73
CA GLU A 277 -19.09 -21.13 -7.05
C GLU A 277 -18.04 -21.05 -5.94
N ASP A 278 -16.89 -20.42 -6.23
CA ASP A 278 -15.82 -20.29 -5.23
C ASP A 278 -16.20 -19.35 -4.08
N LYS A 279 -16.99 -18.31 -4.36
CA LYS A 279 -17.61 -17.48 -3.30
C LYS A 279 -18.54 -18.30 -2.43
N ALA A 280 -19.35 -19.20 -3.00
CA ALA A 280 -20.23 -20.08 -2.22
C ALA A 280 -19.43 -21.07 -1.37
N ARG A 281 -18.35 -21.64 -1.91
CA ARG A 281 -17.39 -22.50 -1.19
C ARG A 281 -16.78 -21.76 -0.01
N TYR A 282 -16.22 -20.57 -0.22
CA TYR A 282 -15.62 -19.76 0.85
C TYR A 282 -16.64 -19.39 1.95
N ARG A 283 -17.89 -19.07 1.57
CA ARG A 283 -18.96 -18.79 2.54
C ARG A 283 -19.27 -19.99 3.45
N ARG A 284 -19.25 -21.21 2.91
CA ARG A 284 -19.44 -22.44 3.71
C ARG A 284 -18.24 -22.68 4.63
N GLU A 285 -17.03 -22.63 4.10
CA GLU A 285 -15.81 -22.88 4.88
C GLU A 285 -15.59 -21.86 5.99
N ILE A 286 -15.85 -20.57 5.73
CA ILE A 286 -15.67 -19.53 6.75
C ILE A 286 -16.71 -19.63 7.87
N LYS A 287 -17.91 -20.16 7.58
CA LYS A 287 -18.93 -20.42 8.59
C LYS A 287 -18.46 -21.53 9.54
N ILE A 288 -18.05 -22.66 8.98
CA ILE A 288 -17.50 -23.80 9.74
C ILE A 288 -16.27 -23.38 10.56
N TYR A 289 -15.34 -22.63 9.96
CA TYR A 289 -14.14 -22.15 10.65
C TYR A 289 -14.45 -21.22 11.82
N LYS A 290 -15.49 -20.38 11.71
CA LYS A 290 -15.93 -19.52 12.81
C LYS A 290 -16.55 -20.34 13.94
N GLU A 291 -17.37 -21.33 13.62
CA GLU A 291 -17.99 -22.25 14.58
C GLU A 291 -16.91 -23.05 15.34
N GLN A 292 -15.98 -23.71 14.63
CA GLN A 292 -14.86 -24.45 15.23
C GLN A 292 -13.96 -23.58 16.11
N ARG A 293 -13.76 -22.30 15.72
CA ARG A 293 -12.97 -21.36 16.51
C ARG A 293 -13.68 -20.94 17.80
N GLN A 294 -15.01 -20.87 17.80
CA GLN A 294 -15.83 -20.59 18.98
C GLN A 294 -15.86 -21.79 19.94
N GLU A 295 -16.02 -23.01 19.41
CA GLU A 295 -15.99 -24.24 20.20
C GLU A 295 -14.63 -24.43 20.88
N LYS A 296 -13.53 -24.21 20.16
CA LYS A 296 -12.17 -24.30 20.73
C LYS A 296 -11.94 -23.29 21.86
N SER A 297 -12.45 -22.06 21.74
CA SER A 297 -12.36 -21.08 22.83
C SER A 297 -13.16 -21.48 24.07
N GLN A 298 -14.25 -22.24 23.92
CA GLN A 298 -15.06 -22.72 25.05
C GLN A 298 -14.45 -23.94 25.72
N SER A 299 -13.87 -24.88 24.96
CA SER A 299 -13.18 -26.05 25.53
C SER A 299 -11.88 -25.70 26.27
N ASP A 300 -11.16 -24.66 25.82
CA ASP A 300 -9.95 -24.17 26.48
C ASP A 300 -10.27 -23.45 27.81
N GLU A 301 -11.46 -22.84 27.95
CA GLU A 301 -11.94 -22.28 29.22
C GLU A 301 -12.39 -23.37 30.21
N ASP A 302 -13.14 -24.38 29.75
CA ASP A 302 -13.62 -25.48 30.61
C ASP A 302 -12.48 -26.41 31.10
N SER A 303 -11.47 -26.65 30.24
CA SER A 303 -10.25 -27.39 30.63
C SER A 303 -9.37 -26.64 31.64
N SER A 304 -9.50 -25.31 31.72
CA SER A 304 -8.78 -24.50 32.71
C SER A 304 -9.47 -24.44 34.06
N GLN A 305 -10.76 -24.82 34.10
CA GLN A 305 -11.59 -24.79 35.30
C GLN A 305 -11.60 -26.14 36.03
N CYS A 306 -11.48 -27.26 35.31
CA CYS A 306 -11.35 -28.61 35.92
C CYS A 306 -9.94 -28.89 36.49
N ALA A 307 -8.89 -28.24 36.00
CA ALA A 307 -7.53 -28.38 36.56
C ALA A 307 -7.33 -27.60 37.90
N ARG A 308 -8.30 -26.79 38.34
CA ARG A 308 -8.25 -26.07 39.62
C ARG A 308 -9.01 -26.76 40.76
N THR A 309 -9.82 -27.78 40.48
CA THR A 309 -10.70 -28.40 41.49
C THR A 309 -10.17 -29.72 42.07
N GLU A 310 -9.01 -30.22 41.63
CA GLU A 310 -8.43 -31.47 42.15
C GLU A 310 -7.23 -31.29 43.09
N SER A 311 -6.96 -30.08 43.60
CA SER A 311 -5.83 -29.83 44.52
C SER A 311 -6.16 -29.08 45.82
N ASP A 312 -7.44 -28.90 46.17
CA ASP A 312 -7.80 -28.26 47.45
C ASP A 312 -9.01 -28.91 48.13
N ASP A 313 -9.01 -30.24 48.24
CA ASP A 313 -9.92 -30.99 49.13
C ASP A 313 -9.16 -31.47 50.37
N SER A 314 -8.68 -30.51 51.15
CA SER A 314 -8.40 -30.71 52.57
C SER A 314 -8.44 -29.37 53.30
N ILE A 315 -9.39 -29.28 54.24
CA ILE A 315 -9.47 -28.40 55.42
C ILE A 315 -10.69 -27.44 55.45
N ARG A 316 -11.54 -27.74 56.45
CA ARG A 316 -12.63 -26.96 57.08
C ARG A 316 -13.96 -26.91 56.31
N GLY A 317 -15.08 -27.40 56.84
CA GLY A 317 -15.49 -27.39 58.26
C GLY A 317 -16.49 -26.27 58.49
N THR A 318 -17.77 -26.64 58.43
CA THR A 318 -18.92 -26.06 59.15
C THR A 318 -19.02 -24.54 59.26
N HIS A 319 -20.01 -23.93 58.58
CA HIS A 319 -21.04 -23.13 59.26
C HIS A 319 -22.20 -22.81 58.29
N SER A 320 -23.39 -23.28 58.69
CA SER A 320 -24.68 -22.94 58.11
C SER A 320 -24.94 -21.43 58.14
N ARG A 321 -25.51 -20.89 57.06
CA ARG A 321 -26.54 -19.87 57.17
C ARG A 321 -27.41 -19.84 55.92
N GLU A 322 -28.68 -20.11 56.15
CA GLU A 322 -29.79 -20.08 55.22
C GLU A 322 -29.98 -18.66 54.68
N ASN A 323 -30.33 -18.54 53.40
CA ASN A 323 -31.30 -17.52 53.01
C ASN A 323 -32.07 -17.98 51.76
N SER A 324 -33.26 -18.50 52.02
CA SER A 324 -34.32 -18.77 51.05
C SER A 324 -34.87 -17.46 50.50
N PHE A 325 -34.95 -17.33 49.18
CA PHE A 325 -36.11 -16.66 48.58
C PHE A 325 -36.41 -17.28 47.22
N SER A 326 -37.43 -18.13 47.23
CA SER A 326 -38.09 -18.70 46.07
C SER A 326 -39.02 -17.66 45.45
N SER A 327 -39.05 -17.60 44.12
CA SER A 327 -40.28 -17.22 43.42
C SER A 327 -40.40 -18.02 42.14
N ILE A 328 -41.31 -18.99 42.21
CA ILE A 328 -41.80 -19.84 41.15
C ILE A 328 -42.85 -19.04 40.36
N LYS A 329 -42.82 -19.12 39.04
CA LYS A 329 -44.05 -19.23 38.23
C LYS A 329 -43.77 -19.99 36.93
N SER A 330 -44.12 -21.26 36.96
CA SER A 330 -44.48 -22.12 35.82
C SER A 330 -45.80 -21.63 35.22
N SER A 331 -45.95 -21.51 33.91
CA SER A 331 -46.71 -22.43 33.00
C SER A 331 -47.24 -21.50 31.87
N GLN A 332 -47.34 -21.87 30.59
CA GLN A 332 -48.26 -22.87 30.08
C GLN A 332 -47.99 -23.11 28.57
N LEU A 333 -47.91 -24.39 28.19
CA LEU A 333 -48.02 -24.91 26.83
C LEU A 333 -49.42 -24.65 26.25
N LYS A 334 -49.51 -24.36 24.95
CA LYS A 334 -50.62 -24.78 24.08
C LYS A 334 -50.10 -25.05 22.66
N ASP A 335 -50.14 -26.32 22.29
CA ASP A 335 -50.34 -26.82 20.92
C ASP A 335 -51.74 -26.42 20.39
N GLU A 336 -52.08 -26.89 19.19
CA GLU A 336 -53.23 -26.62 18.29
C GLU A 336 -52.85 -25.59 17.21
N GLY A 337 -52.65 -25.93 15.93
CA GLY A 337 -53.38 -26.90 15.11
C GLY A 337 -54.43 -26.18 14.27
N PHE A 338 -54.21 -26.15 12.95
CA PHE A 338 -55.24 -26.08 11.91
C PHE A 338 -56.12 -24.81 11.80
N ASP A 339 -55.97 -24.03 10.73
CA ASP A 339 -57.04 -23.96 9.73
C ASP A 339 -56.59 -23.35 8.39
N SER A 340 -56.79 -24.14 7.34
CA SER A 340 -56.80 -23.72 5.95
C SER A 340 -58.08 -22.93 5.67
N ASN A 341 -57.99 -21.76 5.04
CA ASN A 341 -59.15 -21.29 4.27
C ASN A 341 -58.76 -20.59 2.97
N VAL A 342 -59.01 -21.34 1.90
CA VAL A 342 -59.16 -20.92 0.52
C VAL A 342 -60.32 -19.93 0.44
N LYS A 343 -60.09 -18.75 -0.14
CA LYS A 343 -61.14 -18.02 -0.87
C LYS A 343 -60.63 -17.61 -2.24
N THR A 344 -60.87 -18.53 -3.16
CA THR A 344 -61.19 -18.31 -4.57
C THR A 344 -62.07 -17.06 -4.74
N VAL A 345 -61.61 -16.11 -5.54
CA VAL A 345 -62.48 -15.11 -6.19
C VAL A 345 -62.43 -15.43 -7.67
N VAL A 346 -63.46 -16.15 -8.14
CA VAL A 346 -63.77 -16.25 -9.56
C VAL A 346 -64.87 -15.22 -9.83
N SER A 347 -64.62 -14.33 -10.78
CA SER A 347 -65.66 -13.64 -11.53
C SER A 347 -65.23 -13.68 -12.98
N HIS A 348 -65.92 -14.54 -13.74
CA HIS A 348 -65.81 -14.66 -15.19
C HIS A 348 -66.40 -13.40 -15.85
N SER A 349 -65.78 -13.00 -16.96
CA SER A 349 -66.48 -12.36 -18.07
C SER A 349 -66.63 -13.39 -19.19
N ILE A 350 -67.82 -13.34 -19.79
CA ILE A 350 -68.36 -14.05 -20.96
C ILE A 350 -68.92 -15.44 -20.68
#